data_AF-A0A939QEZ1-F1
#
_entry.id   AF-A0A939QEZ1-F1
#
_cell.length_a   1.000
_cell.length_b   1.000
_cell.length_c   1.000
_cell.angle_alpha   90.00
_cell.angle_beta   90.00
_cell.angle_gamma   90.00
#
_symmetry.space_group_name_H-M   'P 1'
#
loop_
_entity.id
_entity.type
_entity.pdbx_description
1 polymer ?
#
loop_
_entity_poly.entity_id
_entity_poly.type
_entity_poly.pdbx_seq_one_letter_code
_entity_poly.pdbx_strand_id
1 'polypeptide(L)'
;MKAQEAAALPPEERPDWYRPSQGAGNGSTAAPRFTEDNAEQLGSGYRSPRVYSQLAAALVAGLIEQRPDLTAHPEALASWGDAEARAALLRSYLDEHGMFGDDGDPRDKLLTQLDRFERRAADARQRLGLDPRSEAELALLRAKALREGQLTPAVDLGQLAETGRAALDNSDPVRAALERVRAEAEVDRATDLTRPAKPDTDDERSTT
;
A
#
# COMPACT_ATOMS: atom_id res chain seq x y z
N MET A 1 -50.40 -36.17 0.16
CA MET A 1 -49.87 -37.00 -0.94
C MET A 1 -48.50 -36.47 -1.32
N LYS A 2 -47.48 -37.33 -1.40
CA LYS A 2 -46.09 -36.92 -1.75
C LYS A 2 -45.91 -36.93 -3.28
N ALA A 3 -44.92 -36.18 -3.78
CA ALA A 3 -44.65 -36.10 -5.22
C ALA A 3 -44.32 -37.46 -5.88
N GLN A 4 -43.75 -38.40 -5.11
CA GLN A 4 -43.46 -39.76 -5.57
C GLN A 4 -44.74 -40.61 -5.75
N GLU A 5 -45.75 -40.41 -4.89
CA GLU A 5 -47.04 -41.09 -5.00
C GLU A 5 -47.83 -40.51 -6.19
N ALA A 6 -47.79 -39.19 -6.38
CA ALA A 6 -48.41 -38.53 -7.54
C ALA A 6 -47.77 -38.93 -8.88
N ALA A 7 -46.48 -39.28 -8.89
CA ALA A 7 -45.78 -39.75 -10.09
C ALA A 7 -46.28 -41.12 -10.59
N ALA A 8 -46.77 -41.97 -9.68
CA ALA A 8 -47.25 -43.31 -9.99
C ALA A 8 -48.70 -43.34 -10.51
N LEU A 9 -49.44 -42.24 -10.39
CA LEU A 9 -50.83 -42.14 -10.87
C LEU A 9 -50.90 -41.98 -12.40
N PRO A 10 -51.97 -42.49 -13.03
CA PRO A 10 -52.29 -42.23 -14.43
C PRO A 10 -52.36 -40.71 -14.70
N PRO A 11 -51.96 -40.23 -15.89
CA PRO A 11 -51.89 -38.80 -16.21
C PRO A 11 -53.16 -38.00 -15.87
N GLU A 12 -54.31 -38.60 -16.10
CA GLU A 12 -55.66 -38.08 -15.87
C GLU A 12 -56.06 -37.95 -14.39
N GLU A 13 -55.37 -38.65 -13.48
CA GLU A 13 -55.63 -38.64 -12.03
C GLU A 13 -54.57 -37.85 -11.25
N ARG A 14 -53.62 -37.22 -11.94
CA ARG A 14 -52.56 -36.45 -11.30
C ARG A 14 -53.10 -35.13 -10.74
N PRO A 15 -52.78 -34.77 -9.49
CA PRO A 15 -53.18 -33.49 -8.92
C PRO A 15 -52.61 -32.30 -9.70
N ASP A 16 -53.36 -31.20 -9.80
CA ASP A 16 -52.98 -29.99 -10.56
C ASP A 16 -51.64 -29.36 -10.13
N TRP A 17 -51.21 -29.58 -8.89
CA TRP A 17 -49.93 -29.10 -8.38
C TRP A 17 -48.73 -29.96 -8.85
N TYR A 18 -48.99 -31.15 -9.38
CA TYR A 18 -47.96 -32.07 -9.86
C TYR A 18 -47.69 -31.87 -11.35
N ARG A 19 -46.64 -31.12 -11.67
CA ARG A 19 -46.05 -31.05 -13.02
C ARG A 19 -44.78 -31.92 -13.06
N PRO A 20 -44.78 -33.07 -13.76
CA PRO A 20 -43.53 -33.79 -14.00
C PRO A 20 -42.60 -32.93 -14.85
N SER A 21 -41.29 -33.01 -14.60
CA SER A 21 -40.30 -32.30 -15.41
C SER A 21 -40.36 -32.80 -16.86
N GLN A 22 -40.81 -31.95 -17.77
CA GLN A 22 -40.94 -32.21 -19.22
C GLN A 22 -39.57 -32.18 -19.92
N GLY A 23 -38.63 -32.99 -19.45
CA GLY A 23 -37.33 -33.12 -20.07
C GLY A 23 -36.55 -34.26 -19.44
N ALA A 24 -35.91 -35.06 -20.28
CA ALA A 24 -34.65 -35.68 -19.87
C ALA A 24 -33.79 -34.51 -19.40
N GLY A 25 -33.50 -34.42 -18.10
CA GLY A 25 -32.56 -33.44 -17.61
C GLY A 25 -31.34 -33.54 -18.51
N ASN A 26 -30.97 -32.46 -19.19
CA ASN A 26 -29.77 -32.42 -20.02
C ASN A 26 -28.66 -32.90 -19.11
N GLY A 27 -28.29 -34.18 -19.26
CA GLY A 27 -27.30 -34.82 -18.42
C GLY A 27 -26.05 -34.03 -18.69
N SER A 28 -25.70 -33.14 -17.76
CA SER A 28 -24.38 -32.53 -17.80
C SER A 28 -23.46 -33.73 -17.71
N THR A 29 -22.77 -34.04 -18.80
CA THR A 29 -21.71 -35.03 -18.85
C THR A 29 -20.91 -34.84 -17.58
N ALA A 30 -20.85 -35.88 -16.73
CA ALA A 30 -20.20 -35.81 -15.43
C ALA A 30 -18.88 -35.07 -15.62
N ALA A 31 -18.77 -33.86 -15.04
CA ALA A 31 -17.60 -33.03 -15.22
C ALA A 31 -16.38 -33.90 -14.84
N PRO A 32 -15.35 -34.01 -15.71
CA PRO A 32 -14.19 -34.80 -15.38
C PRO A 32 -13.65 -34.36 -14.02
N ARG A 33 -13.27 -35.33 -13.18
CA ARG A 33 -12.67 -35.04 -11.86
C ARG A 33 -11.52 -34.06 -12.09
N PHE A 34 -11.60 -32.88 -11.47
CA PHE A 34 -10.62 -31.82 -11.62
C PHE A 34 -9.25 -32.30 -11.11
N THR A 35 -8.39 -32.76 -12.02
CA THR A 35 -6.96 -32.94 -11.78
C THR A 35 -6.32 -31.58 -11.53
N GLU A 36 -5.29 -31.53 -10.66
CA GLU A 36 -4.64 -30.28 -10.22
C GLU A 36 -4.04 -29.46 -11.38
N ASP A 37 -3.77 -30.10 -12.53
CA ASP A 37 -3.19 -29.47 -13.73
C ASP A 37 -4.21 -28.94 -14.74
N ASN A 38 -5.52 -28.95 -14.44
CA ASN A 38 -6.56 -28.47 -15.38
C ASN A 38 -6.71 -26.94 -15.38
N ALA A 39 -5.62 -26.21 -15.13
CA ALA A 39 -5.57 -24.75 -15.21
C ALA A 39 -5.44 -24.25 -16.66
N GLU A 40 -5.01 -25.11 -17.60
CA GLU A 40 -4.79 -24.76 -19.01
C GLU A 40 -6.08 -24.43 -19.79
N GLN A 41 -7.26 -24.82 -19.28
CA GLN A 41 -8.56 -24.41 -19.87
C GLN A 41 -9.18 -23.17 -19.20
N LEU A 42 -8.45 -22.46 -18.33
CA LEU A 42 -8.93 -21.22 -17.74
C LEU A 42 -8.61 -20.03 -18.63
N GLY A 43 -9.37 -19.86 -19.72
CA GLY A 43 -9.12 -18.82 -20.72
C GLY A 43 -8.64 -17.47 -20.15
N SER A 44 -9.27 -16.96 -19.07
CA SER A 44 -8.88 -15.69 -18.43
C SER A 44 -8.70 -15.74 -16.90
N GLY A 45 -8.93 -16.87 -16.23
CA GLY A 45 -8.78 -16.99 -14.77
C GLY A 45 -9.75 -16.18 -13.87
N TYR A 46 -10.35 -15.06 -14.30
CA TYR A 46 -11.12 -14.14 -13.44
C TYR A 46 -12.40 -14.75 -12.83
N ARG A 47 -12.88 -15.87 -13.37
CA ARG A 47 -14.03 -16.62 -12.81
C ARG A 47 -13.61 -17.77 -11.92
N SER A 48 -12.34 -18.15 -11.92
CA SER A 48 -11.83 -19.27 -11.12
C SER A 48 -11.37 -18.76 -9.77
N PRO A 49 -12.05 -19.14 -8.68
CA PRO A 49 -11.63 -18.80 -7.33
C PRO A 49 -10.17 -19.15 -7.07
N ARG A 50 -9.69 -20.28 -7.59
CA ARG A 50 -8.31 -20.73 -7.40
C ARG A 50 -7.27 -19.78 -8.00
N VAL A 51 -7.60 -19.08 -9.08
CA VAL A 51 -6.67 -18.17 -9.77
C VAL A 51 -6.75 -16.78 -9.17
N TYR A 52 -7.95 -16.17 -9.15
CA TYR A 52 -8.05 -14.78 -8.68
C TYR A 52 -7.82 -14.66 -7.16
N SER A 53 -8.08 -15.69 -6.35
CA SER A 53 -7.86 -15.59 -4.90
C SER A 53 -6.38 -15.52 -4.53
N GLN A 54 -5.51 -16.19 -5.29
CA GLN A 54 -4.06 -16.12 -5.08
C GLN A 54 -3.54 -14.72 -5.39
N LEU A 55 -3.97 -14.15 -6.52
CA LEU A 55 -3.63 -12.77 -6.88
C LEU A 55 -4.21 -11.77 -5.89
N ALA A 56 -5.46 -11.95 -5.46
CA ALA A 56 -6.09 -11.10 -4.44
C ALA A 56 -5.33 -11.16 -3.11
N ALA A 57 -4.92 -12.34 -2.67
CA ALA A 57 -4.14 -12.52 -1.46
C ALA A 57 -2.77 -11.83 -1.55
N ALA A 58 -2.08 -11.94 -2.69
CA ALA A 58 -0.81 -11.26 -2.93
C ALA A 58 -0.96 -9.72 -2.88
N LEU A 59 -2.01 -9.18 -3.50
CA LEU A 59 -2.32 -7.75 -3.47
C LEU A 59 -2.62 -7.25 -2.04
N VAL A 60 -3.42 -8.01 -1.29
CA VAL A 60 -3.75 -7.68 0.12
C VAL A 60 -2.51 -7.75 1.00
N ALA A 61 -1.65 -8.75 0.82
CA ALA A 61 -0.40 -8.85 1.58
C ALA A 61 0.52 -7.64 1.35
N GLY A 62 0.73 -7.25 0.08
CA GLY A 62 1.53 -6.07 -0.25
C GLY A 62 0.93 -4.76 0.27
N LEU A 63 -0.39 -4.62 0.26
CA LEU A 63 -1.05 -3.44 0.82
C LEU A 63 -0.93 -3.38 2.34
N ILE A 64 -1.08 -4.50 3.05
CA ILE A 64 -0.93 -4.56 4.51
C ILE A 64 0.49 -4.21 4.94
N GLU A 65 1.51 -4.62 4.17
CA GLU A 65 2.91 -4.26 4.45
C GLU A 65 3.12 -2.74 4.43
N GLN A 66 2.51 -2.04 3.46
CA GLN A 66 2.59 -0.59 3.33
C GLN A 66 1.66 0.15 4.30
N ARG A 67 0.50 -0.45 4.61
CA ARG A 67 -0.55 0.13 5.45
C ARG A 67 -1.07 -0.90 6.48
N PRO A 68 -0.31 -1.14 7.56
CA PRO A 68 -0.72 -2.08 8.61
C PRO A 68 -2.04 -1.69 9.30
N ASP A 69 -2.39 -0.40 9.28
CA ASP A 69 -3.63 0.14 9.85
C ASP A 69 -4.89 -0.48 9.20
N LEU A 70 -4.80 -0.90 7.94
CA LEU A 70 -5.92 -1.49 7.21
C LEU A 70 -6.30 -2.90 7.69
N THR A 71 -5.46 -3.57 8.47
CA THR A 71 -5.76 -4.88 9.05
C THR A 71 -7.02 -4.88 9.92
N ALA A 72 -7.44 -3.72 10.44
CA ALA A 72 -8.69 -3.54 11.16
C ALA A 72 -9.95 -3.68 10.28
N HIS A 73 -9.80 -3.73 8.94
CA HIS A 73 -10.90 -3.77 7.98
C HIS A 73 -10.78 -4.96 6.99
N PRO A 74 -10.79 -6.21 7.47
CA PRO A 74 -10.50 -7.38 6.65
C PRO A 74 -11.52 -7.60 5.52
N GLU A 75 -12.80 -7.29 5.72
CA GLU A 75 -13.84 -7.44 4.69
C GLU A 75 -13.67 -6.42 3.55
N ALA A 76 -13.25 -5.20 3.88
CA ALA A 76 -12.97 -4.16 2.88
C ALA A 76 -11.73 -4.52 2.06
N LEU A 77 -10.68 -5.04 2.72
CA LEU A 77 -9.48 -5.56 2.06
C LEU A 77 -9.80 -6.74 1.14
N ALA A 78 -10.61 -7.70 1.59
CA ALA A 78 -11.02 -8.83 0.77
C ALA A 78 -11.80 -8.38 -0.47
N SER A 79 -12.77 -7.47 -0.29
CA SER A 79 -13.53 -6.91 -1.42
C SER A 79 -12.67 -6.13 -2.41
N TRP A 80 -11.68 -5.37 -1.91
CA TRP A 80 -10.72 -4.65 -2.74
C TRP A 80 -9.84 -5.62 -3.54
N GLY A 81 -9.18 -6.56 -2.86
CA GLY A 81 -8.29 -7.54 -3.48
C GLY A 81 -8.98 -8.38 -4.55
N ASP A 82 -10.21 -8.84 -4.28
CA ASP A 82 -11.01 -9.60 -5.26
C ASP A 82 -11.34 -8.78 -6.51
N ALA A 83 -11.72 -7.52 -6.35
CA ALA A 83 -12.06 -6.64 -7.47
C ALA A 83 -10.83 -6.33 -8.32
N GLU A 84 -9.70 -6.00 -7.69
CA GLU A 84 -8.42 -5.72 -8.35
C GLU A 84 -7.91 -6.93 -9.11
N ALA A 85 -7.87 -8.10 -8.47
CA ALA A 85 -7.37 -9.32 -9.08
C ALA A 85 -8.18 -9.71 -10.32
N ARG A 86 -9.51 -9.64 -10.24
CA ARG A 86 -10.38 -9.97 -11.38
C ARG A 86 -10.27 -8.95 -12.51
N ALA A 87 -10.15 -7.67 -12.20
CA ALA A 87 -9.92 -6.64 -13.20
C ALA A 87 -8.56 -6.84 -13.90
N ALA A 88 -7.49 -7.09 -13.14
CA ALA A 88 -6.15 -7.34 -13.67
C ALA A 88 -6.11 -8.55 -14.61
N LEU A 89 -6.75 -9.66 -14.22
CA LEU A 89 -6.85 -10.86 -15.05
C LEU A 89 -7.63 -10.61 -16.35
N LEU A 90 -8.72 -9.83 -16.29
CA LEU A 90 -9.49 -9.46 -17.48
C LEU A 90 -8.71 -8.55 -18.42
N ARG A 91 -7.96 -7.56 -17.90
CA ARG A 91 -7.07 -6.72 -18.72
C ARG A 91 -6.01 -7.56 -19.39
N SER A 92 -5.28 -8.38 -18.63
CA SER A 92 -4.24 -9.25 -19.18
C SER A 92 -4.76 -10.13 -20.31
N TYR A 93 -5.96 -10.69 -20.16
CA TYR A 93 -6.58 -11.49 -21.21
C TYR A 93 -6.92 -10.67 -22.47
N LEU A 94 -7.48 -9.47 -22.28
CA LEU A 94 -7.84 -8.57 -23.40
C LEU A 94 -6.61 -7.97 -24.08
N ASP A 95 -5.52 -7.75 -23.35
CA ASP A 95 -4.24 -7.31 -23.90
C ASP A 95 -3.63 -8.40 -24.80
N GLU A 96 -3.78 -9.67 -24.41
CA GLU A 96 -3.29 -10.83 -25.18
C GLU A 96 -4.17 -11.16 -26.39
N HIS A 97 -5.50 -11.15 -26.22
CA HIS A 97 -6.45 -11.67 -27.23
C HIS A 97 -7.22 -10.58 -27.99
N GLY A 98 -6.99 -9.31 -27.65
CA GLY A 98 -7.69 -8.16 -28.22
C GLY A 98 -9.12 -7.97 -27.68
N MET A 99 -9.66 -6.78 -27.94
CA MET A 99 -11.03 -6.40 -27.56
C MET A 99 -12.11 -6.95 -28.49
N PHE A 100 -11.71 -7.39 -29.69
CA PHE A 100 -12.58 -7.95 -30.72
C PHE A 100 -12.30 -9.45 -30.88
N GLY A 101 -13.32 -10.21 -31.24
CA GLY A 101 -13.18 -11.62 -31.62
C GLY A 101 -12.67 -11.77 -33.06
N ASP A 102 -12.44 -13.01 -33.46
CA ASP A 102 -11.95 -13.35 -34.80
C ASP A 102 -12.92 -12.93 -35.92
N ASP A 103 -14.22 -12.87 -35.60
CA ASP A 103 -15.30 -12.42 -36.48
C ASP A 103 -15.42 -10.88 -36.58
N GLY A 104 -14.59 -10.13 -35.84
CA GLY A 104 -14.62 -8.66 -35.77
C GLY A 104 -15.62 -8.10 -34.76
N ASP A 105 -16.43 -8.94 -34.11
CA ASP A 105 -17.39 -8.52 -33.09
C ASP A 105 -16.70 -8.18 -31.75
N PRO A 106 -17.18 -7.15 -31.01
CA PRO A 106 -16.65 -6.83 -29.69
C PRO A 106 -16.86 -7.98 -28.68
N ARG A 107 -15.88 -8.19 -27.79
CA ARG A 107 -16.01 -9.13 -26.66
C ARG A 107 -16.83 -8.52 -25.52
N ASP A 108 -18.08 -8.10 -25.81
CA ASP A 108 -18.94 -7.29 -24.93
C ASP A 108 -19.06 -7.83 -23.51
N LYS A 109 -19.17 -9.15 -23.36
CA LYS A 109 -19.27 -9.79 -22.04
C LYS A 109 -18.03 -9.58 -21.20
N LEU A 110 -16.83 -9.62 -21.79
CA LEU A 110 -15.58 -9.40 -21.07
C LEU A 110 -15.40 -7.93 -20.73
N LEU A 111 -15.67 -7.04 -21.68
CA LEU A 111 -15.61 -5.59 -21.49
C LEU A 111 -16.58 -5.11 -20.39
N THR A 112 -17.80 -5.64 -20.38
CA THR A 112 -18.81 -5.33 -19.34
C THR A 112 -18.37 -5.83 -17.96
N GLN A 113 -17.75 -7.02 -17.88
CA GLN A 113 -17.23 -7.51 -16.61
C GLN A 113 -16.01 -6.71 -16.15
N LEU A 114 -15.15 -6.29 -17.07
CA LEU A 114 -14.00 -5.45 -16.76
C LEU A 114 -14.48 -4.13 -16.15
N ASP A 115 -15.36 -3.38 -16.83
CA ASP A 115 -15.92 -2.13 -16.33
C ASP A 115 -16.57 -2.31 -14.94
N ARG A 116 -17.32 -3.41 -14.73
CA ARG A 116 -17.92 -3.71 -13.43
C ARG A 116 -16.88 -3.91 -12.33
N PHE A 117 -15.81 -4.66 -12.59
CA PHE A 117 -14.77 -4.90 -11.59
C PHE A 117 -13.90 -3.67 -11.36
N GLU A 118 -13.65 -2.87 -12.39
CA GLU A 118 -12.92 -1.60 -12.25
C GLU A 118 -13.68 -0.59 -11.41
N ARG A 119 -15.00 -0.46 -11.59
CA ARG A 119 -15.84 0.39 -10.73
C ARG A 119 -15.81 -0.09 -9.28
N ARG A 120 -15.92 -1.40 -9.06
CA ARG A 120 -15.82 -1.98 -7.70
C ARG A 120 -14.46 -1.75 -7.07
N ALA A 121 -13.38 -1.87 -7.84
CA ALA A 121 -12.03 -1.60 -7.36
C ALA A 121 -11.87 -0.10 -7.03
N ALA A 122 -12.37 0.80 -7.88
CA ALA A 122 -12.35 2.24 -7.62
C ALA A 122 -13.14 2.60 -6.34
N ASP A 123 -14.36 2.08 -6.19
CA ASP A 123 -15.18 2.28 -4.99
C ASP A 123 -14.48 1.74 -3.73
N ALA A 124 -13.83 0.58 -3.84
CA ALA A 124 -13.10 -0.03 -2.72
C ALA A 124 -11.84 0.77 -2.35
N ARG A 125 -11.08 1.28 -3.34
CA ARG A 125 -9.97 2.20 -3.10
C ARG A 125 -10.44 3.46 -2.36
N GLN A 126 -11.58 4.02 -2.76
CA GLN A 126 -12.14 5.18 -2.09
C GLN A 126 -12.49 4.91 -0.63
N ARG A 127 -13.14 3.77 -0.35
CA ARG A 127 -13.50 3.38 1.03
C ARG A 127 -12.29 3.12 1.91
N LEU A 128 -11.19 2.63 1.34
CA LEU A 128 -9.93 2.39 2.05
C LEU A 128 -9.04 3.65 2.13
N GLY A 129 -9.45 4.74 1.47
CA GLY A 129 -8.67 5.97 1.36
C GLY A 129 -7.37 5.79 0.59
N LEU A 130 -7.41 5.00 -0.49
CA LEU A 130 -6.28 4.71 -1.38
C LEU A 130 -6.27 5.58 -2.64
N ASP A 131 -7.32 6.37 -2.88
CA ASP A 131 -7.28 7.37 -3.96
C ASP A 131 -6.64 8.68 -3.46
N PRO A 132 -5.99 9.46 -4.35
CA PRO A 132 -5.26 10.66 -3.96
C PRO A 132 -6.11 11.70 -3.22
N ARG A 133 -7.42 11.77 -3.52
CA ARG A 133 -8.31 12.73 -2.88
C ARG A 133 -8.62 12.27 -1.45
N SER A 134 -8.99 11.01 -1.25
CA SER A 134 -9.22 10.49 0.10
C SER A 134 -7.94 10.44 0.93
N GLU A 135 -6.77 10.21 0.32
CA GLU A 135 -5.48 10.30 1.02
C GLU A 135 -5.22 11.73 1.51
N ALA A 136 -5.42 12.74 0.65
CA ALA A 136 -5.29 14.14 1.03
C ALA A 136 -6.28 14.54 2.14
N GLU A 137 -7.51 14.04 2.08
CA GLU A 137 -8.52 14.26 3.11
C GLU A 137 -8.13 13.61 4.44
N LEU A 138 -7.65 12.37 4.42
CA LEU A 138 -7.13 11.69 5.62
C LEU A 138 -5.92 12.43 6.21
N ALA A 139 -5.00 12.91 5.37
CA ALA A 139 -3.85 13.69 5.80
C ALA A 139 -4.29 15.01 6.49
N LEU A 140 -5.28 15.70 5.91
CA LEU A 140 -5.85 16.92 6.48
C LEU A 140 -6.53 16.65 7.83
N LEU A 141 -7.33 15.58 7.92
CA LEU A 141 -8.01 15.18 9.15
C LEU A 141 -7.02 14.81 10.25
N ARG A 142 -5.96 14.07 9.91
CA ARG A 142 -4.87 13.74 10.84
C ARG A 142 -4.15 15.01 11.33
N ALA A 143 -3.82 15.92 10.43
CA ALA A 143 -3.18 17.19 10.79
C ALA A 143 -4.06 18.06 11.70
N LYS A 144 -5.37 18.07 11.44
CA LYS A 144 -6.36 18.77 12.29
C LYS A 144 -6.45 18.13 13.68
N ALA A 145 -6.57 16.81 13.76
CA ALA A 145 -6.64 16.08 15.03
C ALA A 145 -5.36 16.24 15.87
N LEU A 146 -4.18 16.30 15.23
CA LEU A 146 -2.92 16.65 15.90
C LEU A 146 -2.94 18.08 16.46
N ARG A 147 -3.42 19.05 15.69
CA ARG A 147 -3.54 20.46 16.14
C ARG A 147 -4.50 20.60 17.32
N GLU A 148 -5.58 19.83 17.32
CA GLU A 148 -6.60 19.83 18.38
C GLU A 148 -6.20 18.97 19.60
N GLY A 149 -5.02 18.34 19.57
CA GLY A 149 -4.50 17.53 20.68
C GLY A 149 -5.22 16.19 20.86
N GLN A 150 -5.98 15.74 19.86
CA GLN A 150 -6.73 14.47 19.90
C GLN A 150 -5.86 13.28 19.50
N LEU A 151 -4.74 13.52 18.84
CA LEU A 151 -3.74 12.52 18.48
C LEU A 151 -2.41 12.90 19.11
N THR A 152 -1.72 11.91 19.68
CA THR A 152 -0.31 12.05 20.04
C THR A 152 0.54 11.98 18.78
N PRO A 153 1.47 12.92 18.56
CA PRO A 153 2.39 12.82 17.43
C PRO A 153 3.27 11.58 17.60
N ALA A 154 3.58 10.90 16.49
CA ALA A 154 4.47 9.74 16.50
C ALA A 154 5.90 10.08 16.97
N VAL A 155 6.26 11.37 16.87
CA VAL A 155 7.53 11.91 17.34
C VAL A 155 7.22 13.06 18.28
N ASP A 156 7.74 12.98 19.51
CA ASP A 156 7.74 14.11 20.42
C ASP A 156 8.73 15.17 19.91
N LEU A 157 8.19 16.22 19.30
CA LEU A 157 8.99 17.31 18.73
C LEU A 157 9.76 18.09 19.81
N GLY A 158 9.25 18.13 21.04
CA GLY A 158 9.95 18.75 22.17
C GLY A 158 11.18 17.96 22.54
N GLN A 159 11.03 16.64 22.71
CA GLN A 159 12.14 15.73 22.99
C GLN A 159 13.17 15.70 21.85
N LEU A 160 12.71 15.72 20.59
CA LEU A 160 13.59 15.79 19.42
C LEU A 160 14.38 17.10 19.38
N ALA A 161 13.72 18.23 19.64
CA ALA A 161 14.38 19.54 19.67
C ALA A 161 15.37 19.65 20.83
N GLU A 162 15.10 19.02 21.97
CA GLU A 162 16.00 18.98 23.12
C GLU A 162 17.21 18.08 22.85
N THR A 163 16.98 16.92 22.23
CA THR A 163 18.06 16.02 21.77
C THR A 163 18.94 16.70 20.71
N GLY A 164 18.34 17.41 19.76
CA GLY A 164 19.05 18.17 18.74
C GLY A 164 19.90 19.31 19.34
N ARG A 165 19.36 20.04 20.32
CA ARG A 165 20.12 21.06 21.06
C ARG A 165 21.29 20.44 21.83
N ALA A 166 21.06 19.36 22.55
CA ALA A 166 22.12 18.65 23.29
C ALA A 166 23.22 18.11 22.36
N ALA A 167 22.87 17.64 21.16
CA ALA A 167 23.84 17.19 20.17
C ALA A 167 24.69 18.35 19.63
N LEU A 168 24.10 19.53 19.40
CA LEU A 168 24.82 20.73 18.99
C LEU A 168 25.73 21.26 20.09
N ASP A 169 25.26 21.28 21.35
CA ASP A 169 26.07 21.71 22.50
C ASP A 169 27.27 20.79 22.74
N ASN A 170 27.11 19.47 22.54
CA ASN A 170 28.21 18.50 22.71
C ASN A 170 29.18 18.47 21.53
N SER A 171 28.74 18.90 20.34
CA SER A 171 29.54 18.80 19.11
C SER A 171 30.16 20.12 18.68
N ASP A 172 30.00 21.21 19.45
CA ASP A 172 30.30 22.56 19.00
C ASP A 172 31.79 22.75 18.63
N PRO A 173 32.14 22.68 17.33
CA PRO A 173 33.51 22.85 16.89
C PRO A 173 33.95 24.32 17.02
N VAL A 174 32.99 25.25 17.10
CA VAL A 174 33.24 26.68 17.30
C VAL A 174 33.67 26.93 18.74
N ARG A 175 33.03 26.29 19.72
CA ARG A 175 33.46 26.34 21.13
C ARG A 175 34.84 25.72 21.32
N ALA A 176 35.09 24.55 20.72
CA ALA A 176 36.41 23.93 20.73
C ALA A 176 37.49 24.79 20.03
N ALA A 177 37.13 25.49 18.95
CA ALA A 177 38.02 26.43 18.27
C ALA A 177 38.29 27.70 19.10
N LEU A 178 37.26 28.26 19.75
CA LEU A 178 37.39 29.41 20.65
C LEU A 178 38.28 29.11 21.85
N GLU A 179 38.15 27.92 22.46
CA GLU A 179 39.03 27.50 23.54
C GLU A 179 40.49 27.34 23.07
N ARG A 180 40.70 26.83 21.85
CA ARG A 180 42.04 26.71 21.26
C ARG A 180 42.69 28.08 21.01
N VAL A 181 41.92 29.02 20.43
CA VAL A 181 42.36 30.41 20.21
C VAL A 181 42.66 31.11 21.54
N ARG A 182 41.85 30.86 22.57
CA ARG A 182 42.07 31.42 23.91
C ARG A 182 43.34 30.86 24.56
N ALA A 183 43.59 29.56 24.43
CA ALA A 183 44.80 28.92 24.92
C ALA A 183 46.06 29.44 24.20
N GLU A 184 46.02 29.60 22.87
CA GLU A 184 47.12 30.21 22.10
C GLU A 184 47.40 31.65 22.56
N ALA A 185 46.37 32.46 22.76
CA ALA A 185 46.52 33.84 23.24
C ALA A 185 47.11 33.94 24.67
N GLU A 186 46.85 32.95 25.53
CA GLU A 186 47.47 32.89 26.86
C GLU A 186 48.94 32.47 26.81
N VAL A 187 49.29 31.52 25.93
CA VAL A 187 50.68 31.12 25.70
C VAL A 187 51.49 32.27 25.12
N ASP A 188 50.97 32.98 24.12
CA ASP A 188 51.63 34.15 23.53
C ASP A 188 51.86 35.25 24.58
N ARG A 189 50.87 35.53 25.44
CA ARG A 189 51.02 36.49 26.55
C ARG A 189 52.11 36.07 27.55
N ALA A 190 52.16 34.79 27.91
CA ALA A 190 53.17 34.28 28.83
C ALA A 190 54.59 34.35 28.22
N THR A 191 54.69 34.11 26.91
CA THR A 191 55.96 34.14 26.17
C THR A 191 56.48 35.57 25.99
N ASP A 192 55.59 36.55 25.79
CA ASP A 192 55.98 37.96 25.68
C ASP A 192 56.45 38.56 27.02
N LEU A 193 55.91 38.06 28.15
CA LEU A 193 56.38 38.43 29.50
C LEU A 193 57.73 37.81 29.88
N THR A 194 58.16 36.75 29.20
CA THR A 194 59.49 36.13 29.39
C THR A 194 60.51 36.57 28.34
N ARG A 195 60.10 37.39 27.35
CA ARG A 195 61.01 37.95 26.36
C ARG A 195 61.97 38.92 27.08
N PRO A 196 63.29 38.63 27.15
CA PRO A 196 64.23 39.51 27.80
C PRO A 196 64.22 40.86 27.09
N ALA A 197 64.15 41.94 27.87
CA ALA A 197 64.20 43.31 27.37
C ALA A 197 65.39 43.44 26.41
N LYS A 198 65.10 43.87 25.19
CA LYS A 198 66.13 44.14 24.18
C LYS A 198 67.14 45.09 24.82
N PRO A 199 68.43 44.73 24.91
CA PRO A 199 69.39 45.61 25.53
C PRO A 199 69.40 46.93 24.75
N ASP A 200 69.18 48.04 25.47
CA ASP A 200 69.31 49.39 24.92
C ASP A 200 70.73 49.53 24.38
N THR A 201 70.87 49.40 23.07
CA THR A 201 72.06 49.81 22.34
C THR A 201 72.00 51.32 22.18
N ASP A 202 72.21 52.02 23.30
CA ASP A 202 72.73 53.38 23.33
C ASP A 202 74.24 53.26 23.56
N ASP A 203 75.02 53.09 22.50
CA ASP A 203 76.35 53.69 22.50
C ASP A 203 76.89 53.88 21.08
N GLU A 204 77.73 54.92 20.97
CA GLU A 204 78.57 55.29 19.84
C GLU A 204 77.86 56.02 18.68
N ARG A 205 77.80 57.36 18.77
CA ARG A 205 78.63 58.26 17.94
C ARG A 205 78.88 59.61 18.63
N SER A 206 80.03 59.72 19.29
CA SER A 206 80.77 60.98 19.44
C SER A 206 82.01 60.96 18.54
N THR A 207 82.45 62.15 18.13
CA THR A 207 83.64 62.50 17.31
C THR A 207 83.50 62.19 15.81
N THR A 208 83.63 63.14 14.87
CA THR A 208 84.46 64.36 14.78
C THR A 208 83.72 65.42 13.95
#